data_AF-A0AAU4ZKN0-F1
#
_entry.id   AF-A0AAU4ZKN0-F1
#
_cell.length_a   1.000
_cell.length_b   1.000
_cell.length_c   1.000
_cell.angle_alpha   90.00
_cell.angle_beta   90.00
_cell.angle_gamma   90.00
#
_symmetry.space_group_name_H-M   'P 1'
#
loop_
_entity.id
_entity.type
_entity.pdbx_description
1 polymer ?
#
loop_
_entity_poly.entity_id
_entity_poly.type
_entity_poly.pdbx_seq_one_letter_code
_entity_poly.pdbx_strand_id
1 'polypeptide(L)'
;MMDAQSYNTGLAELRTLRDQIKKTTAALARLETERSKAITALADYDKAKADRIAPAAGISVAETVAIAPQLAPDSLADSPAAAPTDPLPGQALTPRHTTLRRRRSRRPPLRRAPGRIPPPPSASPAPCLLCPKTPKRAAGSPTPPA
;
A
#
# COMPACT_ATOMS: atom_id res chain seq x y z
N MET A 1 1.42 42.75 -4.73
CA MET A 1 0.52 42.41 -3.60
C MET A 1 -0.68 41.67 -4.17
N MET A 2 -1.27 40.74 -3.43
CA MET A 2 -2.42 39.96 -3.92
C MET A 2 -3.72 40.72 -3.68
N ASP A 3 -4.61 40.76 -4.67
CA ASP A 3 -5.91 41.40 -4.56
C ASP A 3 -6.81 40.68 -3.54
N ALA A 4 -7.63 41.47 -2.83
CA ALA A 4 -8.53 40.96 -1.79
C ALA A 4 -9.51 39.91 -2.33
N GLN A 5 -9.90 40.01 -3.60
CA GLN A 5 -10.75 39.02 -4.26
C GLN A 5 -10.05 37.68 -4.39
N SER A 6 -8.80 37.66 -4.88
CA SER A 6 -8.04 36.41 -5.03
C SER A 6 -7.78 35.74 -3.69
N TYR A 7 -7.55 36.52 -2.63
CA TYR A 7 -7.45 35.99 -1.28
C TYR A 7 -8.74 35.32 -0.80
N ASN A 8 -9.90 35.98 -0.99
CA ASN A 8 -11.19 35.42 -0.59
C ASN A 8 -11.57 34.17 -1.41
N THR A 9 -11.25 34.13 -2.71
CA THR A 9 -11.41 32.94 -3.55
C THR A 9 -10.58 31.79 -3.01
N GLY A 10 -9.29 32.01 -2.70
CA GLY A 10 -8.43 30.98 -2.10
C GLY A 10 -8.97 30.46 -0.76
N LEU A 11 -9.55 31.33 0.08
CA LEU A 11 -10.19 30.89 1.33
C LEU A 11 -11.44 30.04 1.09
N ALA A 12 -12.23 30.31 0.05
CA ALA A 12 -13.37 29.49 -0.32
C ALA A 12 -12.93 28.10 -0.78
N GLU A 13 -11.90 28.05 -1.64
CA GLU A 13 -11.29 26.80 -2.11
C GLU A 13 -10.73 25.96 -0.95
N LEU A 14 -10.04 26.59 0.01
CA LEU A 14 -9.53 25.90 1.19
C LEU A 14 -10.63 25.28 2.04
N ARG A 15 -11.78 25.95 2.20
CA ARG A 15 -12.93 25.37 2.91
C ARG A 15 -13.47 24.15 2.17
N THR A 16 -13.60 24.24 0.85
CA THR A 16 -14.02 23.11 0.00
C THR A 16 -13.05 21.93 0.14
N LEU A 17 -11.74 22.16 0.02
CA LEU A 17 -10.73 21.11 0.18
C LEU A 17 -10.77 20.49 1.57
N ARG A 18 -10.92 21.29 2.63
CA ARG A 18 -11.07 20.79 4.00
C ARG A 18 -12.27 19.84 4.11
N ASP A 19 -13.39 20.20 3.52
CA ASP A 19 -14.61 19.39 3.61
C ASP A 19 -14.49 18.11 2.76
N GLN A 20 -13.80 18.16 1.61
CA GLN A 20 -13.42 16.97 0.85
C GLN A 20 -12.50 16.04 1.65
N ILE A 21 -11.46 16.59 2.31
CA ILE A 21 -10.55 15.81 3.16
C ILE A 21 -11.34 15.14 4.29
N LYS A 22 -12.24 15.85 4.97
CA LYS A 22 -13.09 15.25 6.02
C LYS A 22 -13.94 14.09 5.50
N LYS A 23 -14.46 14.20 4.28
CA LYS A 23 -15.25 13.14 3.66
C LYS A 23 -14.40 11.93 3.30
N THR A 24 -13.22 12.15 2.73
CA THR A 24 -12.33 11.05 2.34
C THR A 24 -11.72 10.35 3.56
N THR A 25 -11.36 11.08 4.62
CA THR A 25 -10.90 10.45 5.88
C THR A 25 -11.98 9.59 6.52
N ALA A 26 -13.24 10.04 6.52
CA ALA A 26 -14.35 9.23 6.99
C ALA A 26 -14.56 7.96 6.15
N ALA A 27 -14.43 8.06 4.82
CA ALA A 27 -14.51 6.90 3.93
C ALA A 27 -13.33 5.93 4.14
N LEU A 28 -12.12 6.47 4.31
CA LEU A 28 -10.91 5.70 4.58
C LEU A 28 -11.05 4.92 5.89
N ALA A 29 -11.49 5.57 6.98
CA ALA A 29 -11.70 4.92 8.27
C ALA A 29 -12.69 3.74 8.21
N ARG A 30 -13.72 3.84 7.35
CA ARG A 30 -14.67 2.72 7.10
C ARG A 30 -13.96 1.55 6.42
N LEU A 31 -13.20 1.81 5.37
CA LEU A 31 -12.44 0.77 4.65
C LEU A 31 -11.38 0.11 5.54
N GLU A 32 -10.70 0.87 6.41
CA GLU A 32 -9.76 0.32 7.38
C GLU A 32 -10.45 -0.59 8.41
N THR A 33 -11.67 -0.23 8.82
CA THR A 33 -12.49 -1.07 9.70
C THR A 33 -12.91 -2.35 8.99
N GLU A 34 -13.36 -2.28 7.74
CA GLU A 34 -13.70 -3.45 6.92
C GLU A 34 -12.49 -4.36 6.70
N ARG A 35 -11.33 -3.77 6.37
CA ARG A 35 -10.06 -4.50 6.26
C ARG A 35 -9.73 -5.22 7.57
N SER A 36 -9.85 -4.55 8.71
CA SER A 36 -9.56 -5.14 10.02
C SER A 36 -10.51 -6.30 10.33
N LYS A 37 -11.80 -6.16 10.04
CA LYS A 37 -12.78 -7.25 10.16
C LYS A 37 -12.42 -8.45 9.28
N ALA A 38 -12.00 -8.22 8.04
CA ALA A 38 -11.57 -9.28 7.13
C ALA A 38 -10.30 -9.98 7.64
N ILE A 39 -9.34 -9.24 8.21
CA ILE A 39 -8.15 -9.81 8.86
C ILE A 39 -8.54 -10.72 10.02
N THR A 40 -9.43 -10.28 10.91
CA THR A 40 -9.90 -11.10 12.03
C THR A 40 -10.61 -12.36 11.53
N ALA A 41 -11.50 -12.25 10.55
CA ALA A 41 -12.19 -13.41 9.99
C ALA A 41 -11.24 -14.42 9.32
N LEU A 42 -10.18 -13.94 8.67
CA LEU A 42 -9.13 -14.82 8.12
C LEU A 42 -8.27 -15.44 9.21
N ALA A 43 -8.07 -14.73 10.33
CA ALA A 43 -7.29 -15.22 11.45
C ALA A 43 -7.96 -16.39 12.19
N ASP A 44 -9.29 -16.52 12.10
CA ASP A 44 -10.04 -17.63 12.70
C ASP A 44 -9.81 -18.97 11.99
N TYR A 45 -9.14 -18.96 10.83
CA TYR A 45 -8.77 -20.19 10.13
C TYR A 45 -7.52 -20.82 10.75
N ASP A 46 -7.58 -22.10 11.14
CA ASP A 46 -6.50 -22.81 11.84
C ASP A 46 -5.13 -22.80 11.13
N LYS A 47 -5.11 -22.64 9.80
CA LYS A 47 -3.87 -22.60 9.00
C LYS A 47 -3.50 -21.20 8.54
N ALA A 48 -4.21 -20.18 9.00
CA ALA A 48 -3.88 -18.80 8.71
C ALA A 48 -2.51 -18.45 9.30
N LYS A 49 -1.75 -17.64 8.55
CA LYS A 49 -0.45 -17.14 8.97
C LYS A 49 -0.36 -15.66 8.67
N ALA A 50 0.16 -14.89 9.62
CA ALA A 50 0.36 -13.45 9.43
C ALA A 50 1.24 -13.14 8.21
N ASP A 51 2.23 -13.97 7.90
CA ASP A 51 3.10 -13.84 6.72
C ASP A 51 2.34 -13.88 5.38
N ARG A 52 1.20 -14.56 5.32
CA ARG A 52 0.35 -14.64 4.12
C ARG A 52 -0.73 -13.57 4.07
N ILE A 53 -1.24 -13.16 5.23
CA ILE A 53 -2.31 -12.17 5.33
C ILE A 53 -1.74 -10.75 5.13
N ALA A 54 -0.56 -10.46 5.67
CA ALA A 54 0.04 -9.13 5.63
C ALA A 54 0.24 -8.57 4.19
N PRO A 55 0.84 -9.32 3.24
CA PRO A 55 0.97 -8.87 1.86
C PRO A 55 -0.39 -8.64 1.16
N ALA A 56 -1.40 -9.47 1.47
CA ALA A 56 -2.73 -9.36 0.88
C ALA A 56 -3.51 -8.16 1.43
N ALA A 57 -3.33 -7.84 2.71
CA ALA A 57 -3.95 -6.68 3.36
C ALA A 57 -3.18 -5.36 3.13
N GLY A 58 -1.99 -5.42 2.51
CA GLY A 58 -1.15 -4.26 2.25
C GLY A 58 -0.58 -3.62 3.53
N ILE A 59 -0.45 -4.39 4.61
CA ILE A 59 0.08 -3.93 5.90
C ILE A 59 1.26 -4.79 6.35
N SER A 60 1.95 -4.36 7.41
CA SER A 60 3.05 -5.13 7.97
C SER A 60 2.55 -6.36 8.75
N VAL A 61 3.41 -7.37 8.89
CA VAL A 61 3.13 -8.55 9.73
C VAL A 61 2.87 -8.14 11.18
N ALA A 62 3.62 -7.16 11.69
CA ALA A 62 3.44 -6.65 13.05
C ALA A 62 2.04 -6.04 13.26
N GLU A 63 1.55 -5.25 12.31
CA GLU A 63 0.20 -4.66 12.36
C GLU A 63 -0.90 -5.72 12.23
N THR A 64 -0.67 -6.75 11.41
CA THR A 64 -1.57 -7.91 11.31
C THR A 64 -1.68 -8.66 12.63
N VAL A 65 -0.55 -8.90 13.31
CA VAL A 65 -0.51 -9.55 14.64
C VAL A 65 -1.13 -8.65 15.72
N ALA A 66 -1.00 -7.32 15.61
CA ALA A 66 -1.68 -6.40 16.53
C ALA A 66 -3.22 -6.46 16.40
N ILE A 67 -3.75 -6.65 15.19
CA ILE A 67 -5.20 -6.80 14.93
C ILE A 67 -5.68 -8.21 15.28
N ALA A 68 -4.88 -9.24 14.98
CA ALA A 68 -5.20 -10.64 15.22
C ALA A 68 -4.06 -11.33 16.00
N PRO A 69 -4.05 -11.21 17.34
CA PRO A 69 -2.98 -11.74 18.19
C PRO A 69 -2.81 -13.26 18.10
N GLN A 70 -3.86 -14.00 17.73
CA GLN A 70 -3.81 -15.46 17.52
C GLN A 70 -2.91 -15.88 16.35
N LEU A 71 -2.54 -14.96 15.46
CA LEU A 71 -1.58 -15.21 14.38
C LEU A 71 -0.13 -14.96 14.81
N ALA A 72 0.11 -14.55 16.06
CA ALA A 72 1.45 -14.36 16.59
C ALA A 72 2.20 -15.70 16.54
N PRO A 73 3.48 -15.71 16.08
CA PRO A 73 4.33 -16.85 16.36
C PRO A 73 4.47 -16.99 17.88
N ASP A 74 4.48 -18.22 18.42
CA ASP A 74 4.52 -18.52 19.88
C ASP A 74 5.54 -17.67 20.67
N SER A 75 6.64 -17.24 20.04
CA SER A 75 7.65 -16.37 20.66
C SER A 75 7.21 -14.91 20.91
N LEU A 76 6.01 -14.48 20.48
CA LEU A 76 5.50 -13.11 20.60
C LEU A 76 4.22 -12.98 21.45
N ALA A 77 3.60 -14.10 21.86
CA ALA A 77 2.39 -14.10 22.69
C ALA A 77 2.62 -13.53 24.11
N ASP A 78 3.87 -13.43 24.56
CA ASP A 78 4.27 -12.90 25.89
C ASP A 78 4.54 -11.39 25.94
N SER A 79 4.38 -10.66 24.82
CA SER A 79 4.53 -9.20 24.86
C SER A 79 3.16 -8.55 25.11
N PRO A 80 2.87 -8.02 26.32
CA PRO A 80 1.61 -7.34 26.56
C PRO A 80 1.53 -6.13 25.63
N ALA A 81 0.44 -6.09 24.86
CA ALA A 81 0.09 -4.97 24.02
C ALA A 81 0.18 -3.67 24.83
N ALA A 82 1.04 -2.75 24.40
CA ALA A 82 1.03 -1.39 24.90
C ALA A 82 -0.36 -0.81 24.64
N ALA A 83 -1.10 -0.53 25.72
CA ALA A 83 -2.41 0.08 25.68
C ALA A 83 -2.37 1.36 24.82
N PRO A 84 -3.46 1.71 24.11
CA PRO A 84 -3.57 2.98 23.42
C PRO A 84 -3.41 4.08 24.48
N THR A 85 -2.30 4.80 24.44
CA THR A 85 -2.11 5.97 25.30
C THR A 85 -2.95 7.08 24.71
N ASP A 86 -4.10 7.33 25.33
CA ASP A 86 -4.89 8.55 25.16
C ASP A 86 -3.94 9.77 25.30
N PRO A 87 -3.88 10.70 24.33
CA PRO A 87 -3.06 11.89 24.50
C PRO A 87 -3.74 12.82 25.52
N LEU A 88 -3.28 12.79 26.77
CA LEU A 88 -3.58 13.84 27.75
C LEU A 88 -3.07 15.20 27.20
N PRO A 89 -3.91 16.24 27.16
CA PRO A 89 -3.47 17.58 26.80
C PRO A 89 -2.76 18.20 28.01
N GLY A 90 -1.45 18.35 27.92
CA GLY A 90 -0.71 19.19 28.85
C GLY A 90 0.55 18.55 29.40
N GLN A 91 1.58 18.41 28.57
CA GLN A 91 2.94 18.55 29.07
C GLN A 91 3.73 19.48 28.15
N ALA A 92 4.11 20.61 28.74
CA ALA A 92 4.97 21.62 28.17
C ALA A 92 6.27 20.98 27.69
N LEU A 93 6.55 21.17 26.40
CA LEU A 93 7.81 20.82 25.75
C LEU A 93 8.91 21.75 26.28
N THR A 94 9.70 21.30 27.26
CA THR A 94 11.09 21.78 27.36
C THR A 94 11.91 21.06 26.29
N PRO A 95 12.56 21.76 25.35
CA PRO A 95 13.34 21.11 24.30
C PRO A 95 14.61 20.53 24.91
N ARG A 96 14.62 19.22 25.18
CA ARG A 96 15.86 18.48 25.39
C ARG A 96 16.59 18.41 24.05
N HIS A 97 17.71 19.11 23.99
CA HIS A 97 18.71 19.01 22.94
C HIS A 97 19.17 17.55 22.80
N THR A 98 18.54 16.81 21.89
CA THR A 98 19.08 15.54 21.42
C THR A 98 20.16 15.86 20.40
N THR A 99 21.40 15.98 20.89
CA THR A 99 22.61 15.94 20.07
C THR A 99 22.58 14.68 19.20
N LEU A 100 22.22 14.86 17.92
CA LEU A 100 22.42 13.87 16.87
C LEU A 100 23.91 13.51 16.82
N ARG A 101 24.27 12.40 17.48
CA ARG A 101 25.55 11.73 17.24
C ARG A 101 25.54 11.26 15.80
N ARG A 102 26.12 12.11 14.96
CA ARG A 102 26.52 11.93 13.57
C ARG A 102 27.29 10.61 13.45
N ARG A 103 26.57 9.50 13.24
CA ARG A 103 27.15 8.24 12.77
C ARG A 103 27.73 8.53 11.39
N ARG A 104 29.04 8.72 11.34
CA ARG A 104 29.82 8.73 10.10
C ARG A 104 29.69 7.36 9.45
N SER A 105 28.69 7.20 8.59
CA SER A 105 28.63 6.10 7.64
C SER A 105 29.82 6.23 6.71
N ARG A 106 30.89 5.49 7.01
CA ARG A 106 32.01 5.29 6.10
C ARG A 106 31.49 4.53 4.89
N ARG A 107 31.20 5.27 3.82
CA ARG A 107 30.87 4.75 2.50
C ARG A 107 32.13 4.07 1.94
N PRO A 108 32.13 2.78 1.60
CA PRO A 108 33.26 2.16 0.90
C PRO A 108 33.37 2.78 -0.52
N PRO A 109 34.58 3.00 -1.04
CA PRO A 109 34.76 3.55 -2.37
C PRO A 109 34.23 2.58 -3.42
N LEU A 110 33.36 3.10 -4.30
CA LEU A 110 32.89 2.44 -5.52
C LEU A 110 34.10 2.15 -6.41
N ARG A 111 34.58 0.90 -6.39
CA ARG A 111 35.52 0.38 -7.36
C ARG A 111 34.79 0.30 -8.71
N ARG A 112 34.98 1.30 -9.56
CA ARG A 112 34.55 1.26 -10.98
C ARG A 112 35.27 0.10 -11.66
N ALA A 113 34.53 -0.93 -12.05
CA ALA A 113 35.00 -1.92 -13.01
C ALA A 113 34.63 -1.44 -14.43
N PRO A 114 35.56 -1.45 -15.40
CA PRO A 114 35.24 -1.19 -16.79
C PRO A 114 34.66 -2.44 -17.45
N GLY A 115 33.68 -2.23 -18.34
CA GLY A 115 33.42 -3.11 -19.48
C GLY A 115 32.46 -4.28 -19.26
N ARG A 116 31.21 -4.09 -19.69
CA ARG A 116 30.52 -5.10 -20.53
C ARG A 116 29.43 -4.43 -21.36
N ILE A 117 29.72 -4.27 -22.64
CA ILE A 117 28.76 -3.96 -23.70
C ILE A 117 27.77 -5.13 -23.75
N PRO A 118 26.44 -4.90 -23.70
CA PRO A 118 25.47 -5.97 -23.94
C PRO A 118 25.58 -6.42 -25.41
N PRO A 119 25.60 -7.74 -25.69
CA PRO A 119 25.52 -8.22 -27.06
C PRO A 119 24.16 -7.82 -27.69
N PRO A 120 24.10 -7.59 -29.01
CA PRO A 120 22.85 -7.28 -29.68
C PRO A 120 21.86 -8.46 -29.59
N PRO A 121 20.54 -8.20 -29.56
CA PRO A 121 19.54 -9.25 -29.61
C PRO A 121 19.66 -10.01 -30.93
N SER A 122 19.87 -11.32 -30.81
CA SER A 122 19.89 -12.28 -31.92
C SER A 122 18.58 -12.21 -32.70
N ALA A 123 18.71 -11.96 -33.99
CA ALA A 123 17.61 -11.98 -34.95
C ALA A 123 17.10 -13.41 -35.20
N SER A 124 15.76 -13.52 -35.28
CA SER A 124 14.91 -14.52 -35.94
C SER A 124 14.98 -16.01 -35.54
N PRO A 125 13.81 -16.65 -35.47
CA PRO A 125 13.41 -17.42 -36.66
C PRO A 125 12.08 -16.97 -37.30
N ALA A 126 11.95 -17.35 -38.56
CA ALA A 126 10.98 -16.92 -39.56
C ALA A 126 9.49 -17.19 -39.23
N PRO A 127 8.55 -16.39 -39.77
CA PRO A 127 7.17 -16.81 -39.94
C PRO A 127 7.10 -17.85 -41.08
N CYS A 128 6.79 -19.10 -40.74
CA CYS A 128 6.35 -20.07 -41.74
C CYS A 128 5.00 -19.62 -42.32
N LEU A 129 5.05 -19.02 -43.52
CA LEU A 129 3.96 -18.99 -44.47
C LEU A 129 3.73 -20.41 -45.01
N LEU A 130 2.72 -21.12 -44.49
CA LEU A 130 1.97 -22.12 -45.25
C LEU A 130 0.50 -22.06 -44.82
N CYS A 131 -0.30 -21.48 -45.72
CA CYS A 131 -1.76 -21.44 -45.73
C CYS A 131 -2.39 -22.86 -45.88
N PRO A 132 -3.69 -22.98 -46.19
CA PRO A 132 -4.89 -22.73 -45.39
C PRO A 132 -5.72 -24.04 -45.27
N LYS A 133 -6.75 -24.08 -44.40
CA LYS A 133 -7.98 -24.89 -44.61
C LYS A 133 -9.02 -24.59 -43.52
N THR A 134 -9.98 -23.73 -43.85
CA THR A 134 -11.34 -23.78 -43.30
C THR A 134 -12.00 -25.10 -43.70
N PRO A 135 -12.95 -25.63 -42.90
CA PRO A 135 -14.34 -25.29 -43.19
C PRO A 135 -15.23 -25.11 -41.94
N LYS A 136 -16.12 -24.11 -42.05
CA LYS A 136 -17.59 -24.22 -41.90
C LYS A 136 -18.10 -24.90 -40.62
N ARG A 137 -18.80 -24.13 -39.76
CA ARG A 137 -20.26 -24.27 -39.57
C ARG A 137 -20.91 -23.20 -38.68
N ALA A 138 -21.98 -22.62 -39.23
CA ALA A 138 -23.26 -22.16 -38.66
C ALA A 138 -23.22 -21.30 -37.38
N ALA A 139 -23.58 -20.02 -37.47
CA ALA A 139 -24.96 -19.51 -37.52
C ALA A 139 -25.70 -19.70 -36.17
N GLY A 140 -25.70 -18.62 -35.39
CA GLY A 140 -26.59 -18.40 -34.26
C GLY A 140 -26.89 -16.92 -34.17
N SER A 141 -27.90 -16.47 -34.93
CA SER A 141 -28.51 -15.15 -34.81
C SER A 141 -29.33 -15.08 -33.52
N PRO A 142 -29.23 -14.01 -32.70
CA PRO A 142 -30.22 -13.75 -31.66
C PRO A 142 -31.43 -13.05 -32.28
N THR A 143 -32.60 -13.67 -32.16
CA THR A 143 -33.89 -13.01 -32.42
C THR A 143 -34.66 -12.96 -31.10
N PRO A 144 -34.92 -11.78 -30.52
CA PRO A 144 -35.97 -11.61 -29.53
C PRO A 144 -37.27 -11.15 -30.23
N PRO A 145 -38.44 -11.61 -29.77
CA PRO A 145 -39.65 -10.83 -29.95
C PRO A 145 -40.26 -10.36 -28.63
N ALA A 146 -41.07 -9.31 -28.82
CA ALA A 146 -41.78 -8.42 -27.91
C ALA A 146 -42.71 -9.08 -26.88
#